data_AF-A0A9D5GKW9-F1
#
_entry.id   AF-A0A9D5GKW9-F1
#
_cell.length_a   1.000
_cell.length_b   1.000
_cell.length_c   1.000
_cell.angle_alpha   90.00
_cell.angle_beta   90.00
_cell.angle_gamma   90.00
#
_symmetry.space_group_name_H-M   'P 1'
#
loop_
_entity.id
_entity.type
_entity.pdbx_description
1 polymer ?
#
loop_
_entity_poly.entity_id
_entity_poly.type
_entity_poly.pdbx_seq_one_letter_code
_entity_poly.pdbx_strand_id
1 'polypeptide(L)'
;LYFRKHVPSISFTDISATYTVAYTQLASDIKNGYPAMAFITPNMCNDMHNCPVSTGDQWLQANLPAIINYDAAHNGLLILTYDESLDSDPTNHIMTMFVGPMVKAVRSAQNINHYSVLRTIEQLSGLPLLGKSAGATTITGIWK
;
A
#
# COMPACT_ATOMS: atom_id res chain seq x y z
N LEU A 1 -8.78 -4.38 18.13
CA LEU A 1 -7.67 -4.35 17.15
C LEU A 1 -7.95 -3.44 15.94
N TYR A 2 -9.21 -3.12 15.60
CA TYR A 2 -9.53 -2.12 14.56
C TYR A 2 -9.45 -0.69 15.09
N PHE A 3 -8.90 0.25 14.30
CA PHE A 3 -8.84 1.68 14.62
C PHE A 3 -9.29 2.51 13.42
N ARG A 4 -10.39 3.29 13.59
CA ARG A 4 -10.96 4.15 12.54
C ARG A 4 -9.92 5.10 11.93
N LYS A 5 -9.01 5.64 12.75
CA LYS A 5 -8.01 6.61 12.30
C LYS A 5 -7.07 6.08 11.20
N HIS A 6 -6.93 4.75 11.06
CA HIS A 6 -6.12 4.12 10.02
C HIS A 6 -6.95 3.71 8.78
N VAL A 7 -8.24 4.03 8.72
CA VAL A 7 -9.12 3.72 7.58
C VAL A 7 -9.50 5.02 6.87
N PRO A 8 -8.68 5.48 5.90
CA PRO A 8 -8.81 6.81 5.34
C PRO A 8 -10.14 7.02 4.60
N SER A 9 -10.68 5.98 3.94
CA SER A 9 -11.91 6.07 3.14
C SER A 9 -13.10 6.65 3.91
N ILE A 10 -13.22 6.36 5.20
CA ILE A 10 -14.33 6.81 6.06
C ILE A 10 -14.26 8.32 6.33
N SER A 11 -13.12 8.97 6.08
CA SER A 11 -12.95 10.41 6.25
C SER A 11 -13.41 11.21 5.01
N PHE A 12 -13.75 10.54 3.91
CA PHE A 12 -14.18 11.16 2.67
C PHE A 12 -15.68 10.95 2.45
N THR A 13 -16.41 12.03 2.17
CA THR A 13 -17.87 11.99 1.99
C THR A 13 -18.31 11.50 0.60
N ASP A 14 -17.39 11.54 -0.36
CA ASP A 14 -17.57 11.14 -1.77
C ASP A 14 -17.15 9.69 -2.04
N ILE A 15 -16.63 8.98 -1.04
CA ILE A 15 -16.36 7.54 -1.11
C ILE A 15 -17.54 6.77 -0.53
N SER A 16 -18.14 5.88 -1.34
CA SER A 16 -19.22 5.00 -0.86
C SER A 16 -18.73 4.13 0.31
N ALA A 17 -19.51 4.09 1.39
CA ALA A 17 -19.25 3.22 2.54
C ALA A 17 -19.14 1.73 2.14
N THR A 18 -19.78 1.32 1.04
CA THR A 18 -19.72 -0.05 0.52
C THR A 18 -18.33 -0.48 0.05
N TYR A 19 -17.42 0.46 -0.22
CA TYR A 19 -16.02 0.17 -0.56
C TYR A 19 -15.14 -0.09 0.67
N THR A 20 -15.65 0.18 1.88
CA THR A 20 -14.94 -0.13 3.12
C THR A 20 -15.43 -1.47 3.66
N VAL A 21 -14.64 -2.52 3.43
CA VAL A 21 -14.98 -3.91 3.76
C VAL A 21 -13.95 -4.50 4.72
N ALA A 22 -14.32 -5.61 5.37
CA ALA A 22 -13.36 -6.39 6.15
C ALA A 22 -12.33 -7.06 5.22
N TYR A 23 -11.10 -7.21 5.71
CA TYR A 23 -10.01 -7.85 4.96
C TYR A 23 -10.37 -9.25 4.42
N THR A 24 -11.26 -9.98 5.10
CA THR A 24 -11.73 -11.32 4.67
C THR A 24 -12.42 -11.31 3.29
N GLN A 25 -12.92 -10.16 2.83
CA GLN A 25 -13.53 -10.00 1.51
C GLN A 25 -12.50 -10.22 0.37
N LEU A 26 -11.23 -9.91 0.61
CA LEU A 26 -10.17 -9.98 -0.41
C LEU A 26 -10.05 -11.36 -1.06
N ALA A 27 -10.26 -12.44 -0.29
CA ALA A 27 -10.18 -13.80 -0.80
C ALA A 27 -11.30 -14.12 -1.82
N SER A 28 -12.46 -13.46 -1.70
CA SER A 28 -13.53 -13.52 -2.70
C SER A 28 -13.19 -12.65 -3.91
N ASP A 29 -12.66 -11.44 -3.68
CA ASP A 29 -12.36 -10.49 -4.74
C ASP A 29 -11.27 -11.03 -5.69
N ILE A 30 -10.20 -11.64 -5.14
CA ILE A 30 -9.14 -12.30 -5.92
C ILE A 30 -9.72 -13.37 -6.88
N LYS A 31 -10.83 -14.03 -6.51
CA LYS A 31 -11.46 -15.08 -7.33
C LYS A 31 -12.46 -14.53 -8.34
N ASN A 32 -13.15 -13.44 -7.99
CA ASN A 32 -14.37 -13.01 -8.68
C ASN A 32 -14.27 -11.63 -9.36
N GLY A 33 -13.11 -10.99 -9.29
CA GLY A 33 -12.87 -9.67 -9.90
C GLY A 33 -12.13 -8.78 -8.91
N TYR A 34 -10.80 -8.90 -8.90
CA TYR A 34 -9.94 -8.10 -8.05
C TYR A 34 -10.10 -6.61 -8.40
N PRO A 35 -10.25 -5.72 -7.41
CA PRO A 35 -10.49 -4.31 -7.70
C PRO A 35 -9.28 -3.69 -8.41
N ALA A 36 -9.53 -2.66 -9.21
CA ALA A 36 -8.46 -1.89 -9.86
C ALA A 36 -7.50 -1.26 -8.84
N MET A 37 -7.97 -1.01 -7.61
CA MET A 37 -7.16 -0.58 -6.48
C MET A 37 -7.75 -1.15 -5.18
N ALA A 38 -6.91 -1.76 -4.36
CA ALA A 38 -7.22 -2.15 -2.99
C ALA A 38 -6.31 -1.39 -2.02
N PHE A 39 -6.88 -0.75 -1.00
CA PHE A 39 -6.13 -0.17 0.11
C PHE A 39 -6.35 -1.04 1.34
N ILE A 40 -5.30 -1.74 1.77
CA ILE A 40 -5.37 -2.70 2.87
C ILE A 40 -4.65 -2.13 4.09
N THR A 41 -5.36 -2.02 5.20
CA THR A 41 -4.81 -1.65 6.48
C THR A 41 -4.98 -2.82 7.44
N PRO A 42 -3.90 -3.47 7.91
CA PRO A 42 -4.00 -4.50 8.92
C PRO A 42 -4.55 -3.92 10.22
N ASN A 43 -4.88 -4.81 11.17
CA ASN A 43 -5.27 -4.36 12.51
C ASN A 43 -4.04 -3.95 13.33
N MET A 44 -4.23 -3.31 14.49
CA MET A 44 -3.15 -2.74 15.34
C MET A 44 -2.04 -3.71 15.77
N CYS A 45 -2.24 -5.03 15.66
CA CYS A 45 -1.15 -5.98 15.92
C CYS A 45 -0.45 -6.41 14.65
N ASN A 46 -1.20 -6.54 13.56
CA ASN A 46 -0.69 -6.98 12.28
C ASN A 46 -0.03 -5.84 11.50
N ASP A 47 -0.33 -4.57 11.82
CA ASP A 47 0.36 -3.37 11.32
C ASP A 47 1.62 -3.05 12.14
N MET A 48 1.92 -3.86 13.15
CA MET A 48 3.09 -3.74 14.05
C MET A 48 3.04 -2.57 15.04
N HIS A 49 1.89 -1.92 15.23
CA HIS A 49 1.79 -0.80 16.17
C HIS A 49 1.77 -1.25 17.64
N ASN A 50 0.96 -2.27 17.98
CA ASN A 50 0.76 -2.74 19.36
C ASN A 50 1.37 -4.12 19.64
N CYS A 51 1.84 -4.80 18.60
CA CYS A 51 2.47 -6.11 18.70
C CYS A 51 3.88 -6.06 18.08
N PRO A 52 4.79 -6.99 18.46
CA PRO A 52 6.13 -7.03 17.88
C PRO A 52 6.13 -7.15 16.35
N VAL A 53 7.21 -6.71 15.72
CA VAL A 53 7.43 -6.84 14.26
C VAL A 53 7.18 -8.26 13.76
N SER A 54 7.53 -9.29 14.55
CA SER A 54 7.30 -10.69 14.18
C SER A 54 5.82 -11.05 14.02
N THR A 55 4.90 -10.39 14.71
CA THR A 55 3.45 -10.58 14.53
C THR A 55 3.00 -10.05 13.17
N GLY A 56 3.44 -8.85 12.80
CA GLY A 56 3.15 -8.29 11.47
C GLY A 56 3.83 -9.09 10.36
N ASP A 57 5.06 -9.56 10.57
CA ASP A 57 5.81 -10.36 9.59
C ASP A 57 5.10 -11.70 9.31
N GLN A 58 4.63 -12.40 10.35
CA GLN A 58 3.79 -13.60 10.19
C GLN A 58 2.49 -13.30 9.45
N TRP A 59 1.87 -12.15 9.73
CA TRP A 59 0.67 -11.74 9.00
C TRP A 59 0.97 -11.49 7.52
N LEU A 60 2.04 -10.77 7.19
CA LEU A 60 2.46 -10.53 5.80
C LEU A 60 2.78 -11.85 5.09
N GLN A 61 3.52 -12.76 5.74
CA GLN A 61 3.85 -14.08 5.20
C GLN A 61 2.60 -14.90 4.87
N ALA A 62 1.57 -14.84 5.70
CA ALA A 62 0.32 -15.57 5.48
C ALA A 62 -0.58 -14.94 4.39
N ASN A 63 -0.45 -13.64 4.12
CA ASN A 63 -1.44 -12.87 3.37
C ASN A 63 -0.94 -12.34 2.02
N LEU A 64 0.32 -11.88 1.93
CA LEU A 64 0.87 -11.33 0.71
C LEU A 64 1.01 -12.34 -0.45
N PRO A 65 1.28 -13.65 -0.25
CA PRO A 65 1.47 -14.56 -1.38
C PRO A 65 0.29 -14.61 -2.35
N ALA A 66 -0.95 -14.54 -1.85
CA ALA A 66 -2.13 -14.53 -2.72
C ALA A 66 -2.21 -13.26 -3.58
N ILE A 67 -1.89 -12.10 -3.00
CA ILE A 67 -1.86 -10.81 -3.69
C ILE A 67 -0.74 -10.80 -4.72
N ILE A 68 0.48 -11.15 -4.32
CA ILE A 68 1.67 -11.18 -5.19
C ILE A 68 1.45 -12.11 -6.38
N ASN A 69 0.88 -13.30 -6.15
CA ASN A 69 0.60 -14.25 -7.24
C ASN A 69 -0.46 -13.71 -8.20
N TYR A 70 -1.50 -13.07 -7.69
CA TYR A 70 -2.53 -12.44 -8.53
C TYR A 70 -1.91 -11.30 -9.37
N ASP A 71 -1.19 -10.39 -8.73
CA ASP A 71 -0.54 -9.25 -9.40
C ASP A 71 0.48 -9.69 -10.45
N ALA A 72 1.27 -10.72 -10.15
CA ALA A 72 2.22 -11.30 -11.11
C ALA A 72 1.53 -11.83 -12.38
N ALA A 73 0.34 -12.43 -12.25
CA ALA A 73 -0.41 -12.97 -13.37
C ALA A 73 -1.21 -11.91 -14.15
N HIS A 74 -1.53 -10.77 -13.53
CA HIS A 74 -2.44 -9.76 -14.09
C HIS A 74 -1.78 -8.40 -14.32
N ASN A 75 -0.44 -8.33 -14.31
CA ASN A 75 0.31 -7.09 -14.43
C ASN A 75 -0.07 -6.05 -13.35
N GLY A 76 -0.39 -6.55 -12.15
CA GLY A 76 -0.71 -5.75 -10.96
C GLY A 76 0.55 -5.33 -10.19
N LEU A 77 0.35 -4.42 -9.23
CA LEU A 77 1.42 -3.84 -8.42
C LEU A 77 1.01 -3.83 -6.95
N LEU A 78 1.76 -4.54 -6.13
CA LEU A 78 1.71 -4.42 -4.68
C LEU A 78 2.69 -3.33 -4.22
N ILE A 79 2.18 -2.39 -3.44
CA ILE A 79 2.99 -1.40 -2.71
C ILE A 79 2.81 -1.67 -1.22
N LEU A 80 3.89 -2.08 -0.54
CA LEU A 80 3.94 -2.23 0.92
C LEU A 80 4.66 -1.02 1.51
N THR A 81 4.03 -0.31 2.44
CA THR A 81 4.59 0.87 3.09
C THR A 81 4.06 1.01 4.53
N TYR A 82 4.63 1.92 5.30
CA TYR A 82 4.18 2.30 6.65
C TYR A 82 3.72 3.75 6.62
N ASP A 83 2.83 4.15 7.51
CA ASP A 83 2.37 5.55 7.62
C ASP A 83 3.34 6.43 8.42
N GLU A 84 4.04 5.83 9.40
CA GLU A 84 5.04 6.49 10.22
C GLU A 84 6.13 5.53 10.71
N SER A 85 7.28 6.09 11.10
CA SER A 85 8.30 5.38 11.87
C SER A 85 7.93 5.35 13.35
N LEU A 86 8.81 4.75 14.16
CA LEU A 86 8.72 4.88 15.61
C LEU A 86 8.82 6.36 16.04
N ASP A 87 8.12 6.73 17.11
CA ASP A 87 8.15 8.08 17.72
C ASP A 87 9.57 8.59 18.03
N SER A 88 10.52 7.67 18.23
CA SER A 88 11.92 7.97 18.54
C SER A 88 12.77 8.32 17.32
N ASP A 89 12.28 8.13 16.10
CA ASP A 89 12.99 8.48 14.87
C ASP A 89 12.52 9.86 14.35
N PRO A 90 13.33 10.92 14.53
CA PRO A 90 12.95 12.27 14.12
C PRO A 90 12.95 12.45 12.59
N THR A 91 13.48 11.49 11.82
CA THR A 91 13.53 11.56 10.35
C THR A 91 12.25 11.03 9.71
N ASN A 92 11.43 10.30 10.46
CA ASN A 92 10.24 9.60 9.99
C ASN A 92 10.53 8.69 8.79
N HIS A 93 11.66 7.97 8.82
CA HIS A 93 12.10 7.15 7.70
C HIS A 93 11.45 5.77 7.74
N ILE A 94 10.61 5.51 6.74
CA ILE A 94 9.76 4.32 6.65
C ILE A 94 10.22 3.35 5.56
N MET A 95 9.89 2.07 5.72
CA MET A 95 10.05 1.10 4.65
C MET A 95 8.99 1.34 3.57
N THR A 96 9.39 1.28 2.29
CA THR A 96 8.47 1.20 1.15
C THR A 96 9.02 0.22 0.12
N MET A 97 8.18 -0.71 -0.34
CA MET A 97 8.53 -1.75 -1.29
C MET A 97 7.49 -1.81 -2.40
N PHE A 98 7.97 -2.01 -3.63
CA PHE A 98 7.16 -2.22 -4.82
C PHE A 98 7.40 -3.65 -5.31
N VAL A 99 6.33 -4.40 -5.56
CA VAL A 99 6.38 -5.79 -6.01
C VAL A 99 5.42 -5.99 -7.16
N GLY A 100 5.95 -6.44 -8.30
CA GLY A 100 5.14 -6.71 -9.50
C GLY A 100 6.02 -7.08 -10.70
N PRO A 101 5.42 -7.60 -11.79
CA PRO A 101 6.16 -8.07 -12.96
C PRO A 101 6.93 -6.96 -13.68
N MET A 102 6.49 -5.71 -13.55
CA MET A 102 7.13 -4.49 -14.07
C MET A 102 8.26 -3.93 -13.18
N VAL A 103 8.49 -4.48 -11.99
CA VAL A 103 9.46 -3.95 -11.02
C VAL A 103 10.81 -4.68 -11.13
N LYS A 104 11.91 -3.94 -11.15
CA LYS A 104 13.29 -4.43 -11.08
C LYS A 104 13.61 -4.85 -9.64
N ALA A 105 14.36 -5.95 -9.49
CA ALA A 105 14.93 -6.35 -8.21
C ALA A 105 16.12 -5.43 -7.88
N VAL A 106 15.84 -4.26 -7.31
CA VAL A 106 16.85 -3.25 -6.98
C VAL A 106 16.52 -2.55 -5.66
N ARG A 107 17.55 -2.09 -4.95
CA ARG A 107 17.40 -1.13 -3.86
C ARG A 107 17.58 0.28 -4.41
N SER A 108 16.52 1.08 -4.38
CA SER A 108 16.61 2.50 -4.77
C SER A 108 17.19 3.34 -3.64
N ALA A 109 18.03 4.32 -4.00
CA ALA A 109 18.50 5.37 -3.10
C ALA A 109 17.75 6.71 -3.32
N GLN A 110 16.70 6.71 -4.16
CA GLN A 110 15.88 7.90 -4.41
C GLN A 110 15.21 8.34 -3.11
N ASN A 111 15.32 9.63 -2.76
CA ASN A 111 14.54 10.20 -1.68
C ASN A 111 13.08 10.37 -2.13
N ILE A 112 12.17 9.71 -1.43
CA ILE A 112 10.74 9.66 -1.76
C ILE A 112 9.91 9.87 -0.49
N ASN A 113 8.66 10.27 -0.66
CA ASN A 113 7.66 10.33 0.41
C ASN A 113 6.30 9.81 -0.09
N HIS A 114 5.27 9.84 0.75
CA HIS A 114 3.93 9.40 0.34
C HIS A 114 3.36 10.16 -0.87
N TYR A 115 3.74 11.43 -1.09
CA TYR A 115 3.32 12.15 -2.30
C TYR A 115 4.03 11.64 -3.55
N SER A 116 5.30 11.20 -3.46
CA SER A 116 5.98 10.50 -4.56
C SER A 116 5.29 9.17 -4.89
N VAL A 117 4.82 8.43 -3.89
CA VAL A 117 4.06 7.18 -4.09
C VAL A 117 2.72 7.48 -4.77
N LEU A 118 1.92 8.43 -4.26
CA LEU A 118 0.65 8.82 -4.87
C LEU A 118 0.84 9.33 -6.31
N ARG A 119 1.83 10.20 -6.53
CA ARG A 119 2.21 10.71 -7.87
C ARG A 119 2.50 9.58 -8.85
N THR A 120 3.14 8.52 -8.37
CA THR A 120 3.47 7.33 -9.16
C THR A 120 2.23 6.52 -9.50
N ILE A 121 1.35 6.28 -8.52
CA ILE A 121 0.06 5.59 -8.74
C ILE A 121 -0.78 6.36 -9.77
N GLU A 122 -0.93 7.67 -9.59
CA GLU A 122 -1.71 8.51 -10.51
C GLU A 122 -1.19 8.44 -11.94
N GLN A 123 0.14 8.49 -12.13
CA GLN A 123 0.72 8.36 -13.46
C GLN A 123 0.53 6.98 -14.08
N LEU A 124 0.72 5.90 -13.31
CA LEU A 124 0.51 4.53 -13.79
C LEU A 124 -0.95 4.27 -14.16
N SER A 125 -1.88 4.88 -13.45
CA SER A 125 -3.32 4.76 -13.69
C SER A 125 -3.89 5.77 -14.69
N GLY A 126 -3.07 6.69 -15.23
CA GLY A 126 -3.52 7.75 -16.13
C GLY A 126 -4.48 8.76 -15.48
N LEU A 127 -4.39 8.94 -14.16
CA LEU A 127 -5.25 9.83 -13.38
C LEU A 127 -4.66 11.25 -13.29
N PRO A 128 -5.51 12.28 -13.10
CA PRO A 128 -5.07 13.61 -12.72
C PRO A 128 -4.32 13.60 -11.38
N LEU A 129 -3.47 14.61 -11.18
CA LEU A 129 -2.65 14.71 -9.96
C LEU A 129 -3.40 15.46 -8.87
N LEU A 130 -3.42 14.88 -7.68
CA LEU A 130 -4.17 15.40 -6.54
C LEU A 130 -3.26 16.20 -5.58
N GLY A 131 -3.63 17.46 -5.35
CA GLY A 131 -3.03 18.28 -4.29
C GLY A 131 -1.50 18.29 -4.31
N LYS A 132 -0.87 17.81 -3.24
CA LYS A 132 0.60 17.83 -3.10
C LYS A 132 1.33 16.79 -3.97
N SER A 133 0.65 15.77 -4.52
CA SER A 133 1.30 14.86 -5.47
C SER A 133 1.69 15.58 -6.77
N ALA A 134 0.98 16.64 -7.14
CA ALA A 134 1.26 17.44 -8.33
C ALA A 134 2.66 18.09 -8.29
N GLY A 135 3.15 18.44 -7.10
CA GLY A 135 4.50 18.96 -6.88
C GLY A 135 5.55 17.88 -6.59
N ALA A 136 5.14 16.62 -6.44
CA ALA A 136 6.04 15.51 -6.20
C ALA A 136 6.60 14.94 -7.52
N THR A 137 7.72 14.23 -7.40
CA THR A 137 8.34 13.52 -8.53
C THR A 137 7.96 12.06 -8.50
N THR A 138 7.65 11.50 -9.68
CA THR A 138 7.43 10.07 -9.89
C THR A 138 8.67 9.28 -9.51
N ILE A 139 8.45 8.09 -8.94
CA ILE A 139 9.54 7.17 -8.62
C ILE A 139 10.08 6.61 -9.93
N THR A 140 11.40 6.63 -10.12
CA THR A 140 12.06 6.18 -11.35
C THR A 140 13.19 5.19 -11.04
N GLY A 141 13.75 4.55 -12.06
CA GLY A 141 14.86 3.60 -11.90
C GLY A 141 14.47 2.21 -11.36
N ILE A 142 13.25 2.05 -10.84
CA ILE A 142 12.74 0.76 -10.32
C ILE A 142 11.92 -0.05 -11.35
N TRP A 143 11.54 0.54 -12.48
CA TRP A 143 10.69 -0.11 -13.50
C TRP A 143 11.53 -0.81 -14.55
N LYS A 144 11.07 -1.97 -15.06
CA LYS A 144 11.71 -2.73 -16.15
C LYS A 144 11.65 -1.99 -17.48
#